data_AF-A0AAD9V3H8-F1
#
_entry.id   AF-A0AAD9V3H8-F1
#
_cell.length_a   1.000
_cell.length_b   1.000
_cell.length_c   1.000
_cell.angle_alpha   90.00
_cell.angle_beta   90.00
_cell.angle_gamma   90.00
#
_symmetry.space_group_name_H-M   'P 1'
#
loop_
_entity.id
_entity.type
_entity.pdbx_description
1 polymer ?
#
loop_
_entity_poly.entity_id
_entity_poly.type
_entity_poly.pdbx_seq_one_letter_code
_entity_poly.pdbx_strand_id
1 'polypeptide(L)'
;MTSLMSQVVVLCVFAVLVHFSSGRTRPLKLMKRNTYLRGCVDERDDCIWIVEVHNNDKAAIEDYCYTWRNSKAIQQCRKSCNLCSKAPHPPQVPKTEKPETTKEKPTEKPTAAPKATQSTGETLTGFQKDCLRAHNEFRFNHGVPPLKWSAKLTRDAQVWANHLADTSSFDHDPTARAKDQGENLYYVWPAKRLCDHGERSEDCFSCTEFVEAWYNEYKDYDYNNGRAKTSDKVVTHFTQIIWKSTRELGMSAAVGKDGSLKVVARYSPVGNWLNEFRENVPPPVAP
;
A
#
# COMPACT_ATOMS: atom_id res chain seq x y z
N MET A 1 -15.30 25.21 51.52
CA MET A 1 -14.17 25.91 52.16
C MET A 1 -13.11 24.84 52.40
N THR A 2 -12.17 24.71 51.46
CA THR A 2 -10.77 25.20 51.52
C THR A 2 -9.85 24.17 52.18
N SER A 3 -9.03 23.44 51.41
CA SER A 3 -7.75 23.88 50.79
C SER A 3 -6.63 23.74 51.83
N LEU A 4 -5.69 22.79 51.78
CA LEU A 4 -4.71 22.34 50.77
C LEU A 4 -3.30 22.54 51.40
N MET A 5 -2.30 21.84 50.87
CA MET A 5 -0.86 22.07 51.07
C MET A 5 -0.21 21.58 52.38
N SER A 6 0.60 20.54 52.22
CA SER A 6 1.94 20.48 52.84
C SER A 6 2.91 20.10 51.73
N GLN A 7 3.99 20.87 51.55
CA GLN A 7 4.94 20.74 50.44
C GLN A 7 6.39 20.69 50.93
N VAL A 8 7.15 19.76 50.32
CA VAL A 8 8.59 19.85 49.99
C VAL A 8 9.63 19.89 51.12
N VAL A 9 10.22 18.71 51.35
CA VAL A 9 11.64 18.42 51.71
C VAL A 9 11.90 16.92 51.41
N VAL A 10 13.09 16.38 51.10
CA VAL A 10 14.48 16.89 50.96
C VAL A 10 15.08 16.35 49.61
N LEU A 11 16.27 16.81 49.21
CA LEU A 11 17.07 16.30 48.07
C LEU A 11 18.10 15.21 48.46
N CYS A 12 18.61 14.52 47.42
CA CYS A 12 19.98 13.98 47.26
C CYS A 12 20.37 12.52 47.65
N VAL A 13 20.93 11.85 46.62
CA VAL A 13 22.07 10.89 46.63
C VAL A 13 21.85 9.49 47.22
N PHE A 14 21.98 8.45 46.38
CA PHE A 14 23.12 7.51 46.42
C PHE A 14 23.15 6.64 45.15
N ALA A 15 24.30 6.59 44.48
CA ALA A 15 24.57 5.63 43.41
C ALA A 15 25.19 4.37 43.99
N VAL A 16 24.73 3.19 43.57
CA VAL A 16 25.40 1.92 43.85
C VAL A 16 25.49 1.10 42.57
N LEU A 17 26.66 1.14 41.94
CA LEU A 17 27.10 0.13 40.98
C LEU A 17 27.53 -1.12 41.75
N VAL A 18 26.85 -2.25 41.55
CA VAL A 18 27.38 -3.56 41.96
C VAL A 18 27.75 -4.35 40.71
N HIS A 19 29.06 -4.48 40.46
CA HIS A 19 29.59 -5.55 39.63
C HIS A 19 29.69 -6.81 40.50
N PHE A 20 29.07 -7.92 40.08
CA PHE A 20 29.43 -9.25 40.57
C PHE A 20 29.50 -10.28 39.44
N SER A 21 30.42 -11.22 39.63
CA SER A 21 31.01 -12.07 38.60
C SER A 21 30.10 -13.21 38.09
N SER A 22 30.34 -13.58 36.83
CA SER A 22 30.26 -14.95 36.28
C SER A 22 29.11 -15.87 36.74
N GLY A 23 28.09 -16.03 35.89
CA GLY A 23 27.08 -17.09 36.04
C GLY A 23 26.25 -17.33 34.78
N ARG A 24 26.76 -18.14 33.83
CA ARG A 24 25.97 -18.66 32.69
C ARG A 24 26.06 -20.18 32.57
N THR A 25 25.20 -20.87 33.31
CA THR A 25 24.73 -22.20 32.93
C THR A 25 23.28 -22.06 32.43
N ARG A 26 23.04 -22.32 31.15
CA ARG A 26 21.67 -22.48 30.61
C ARG A 26 21.41 -23.98 30.44
N PRO A 27 20.45 -24.59 31.15
CA PRO A 27 20.08 -25.97 30.89
C PRO A 27 19.40 -26.07 29.52
N LEU A 28 19.81 -27.06 28.72
CA LEU A 28 19.22 -27.34 27.42
C LEU A 28 17.79 -27.87 27.63
N LYS A 29 16.78 -27.00 27.50
CA LYS A 29 15.37 -27.45 27.58
C LYS A 29 15.06 -28.34 26.38
N LEU A 30 14.93 -29.62 26.66
CA LEU A 30 14.50 -30.68 25.75
C LEU A 30 13.23 -30.23 24.99
N MET A 31 13.36 -30.04 23.66
CA MET A 31 12.21 -29.76 22.80
C MET A 31 11.28 -30.98 22.82
N LYS A 32 10.13 -30.85 23.49
CA LYS A 32 9.03 -31.79 23.33
C LYS A 32 8.56 -31.73 21.88
N ARG A 33 8.80 -32.81 21.12
CA ARG A 33 8.03 -33.07 19.90
C ARG A 33 6.56 -33.09 20.29
N ASN A 34 5.76 -32.18 19.74
CA ASN A 34 4.32 -32.29 19.80
C ASN A 34 3.75 -32.47 18.39
N THR A 35 2.75 -33.33 18.29
CA THR A 35 2.19 -33.87 17.06
C THR A 35 1.16 -32.93 16.43
N TYR A 36 1.44 -32.36 15.25
CA TYR A 36 0.41 -31.99 14.26
C TYR A 36 1.07 -31.70 12.90
N LEU A 37 1.11 -32.69 11.99
CA LEU A 37 1.53 -32.49 10.59
C LEU A 37 0.28 -32.33 9.68
N ARG A 38 -0.47 -31.26 9.93
CA ARG A 38 -1.44 -30.70 8.98
C ARG A 38 -1.09 -29.22 8.79
N GLY A 39 -0.85 -28.82 7.54
CA GLY A 39 -0.63 -27.42 7.16
C GLY A 39 0.74 -26.86 7.53
N CYS A 40 1.79 -27.24 6.78
CA CYS A 40 2.91 -26.30 6.64
C CYS A 40 2.49 -25.24 5.62
N VAL A 41 2.56 -23.98 6.04
CA VAL A 41 2.49 -22.81 5.16
C VAL A 41 3.91 -22.31 4.99
N ASP A 42 4.29 -21.94 3.77
CA ASP A 42 5.54 -21.23 3.55
C ASP A 42 5.34 -19.80 4.06
N GLU A 43 6.00 -19.43 5.15
CA GLU A 43 5.82 -18.13 5.83
C GLU A 43 6.77 -17.04 5.30
N ARG A 44 7.63 -17.35 4.32
CA ARG A 44 8.59 -16.39 3.78
C ARG A 44 7.88 -15.25 3.06
N ASP A 45 8.30 -14.04 3.39
CA ASP A 45 7.88 -12.77 2.82
C ASP A 45 8.12 -12.72 1.30
N ASP A 46 9.18 -13.36 0.81
CA ASP A 46 9.45 -13.42 -0.63
C ASP A 46 9.95 -14.79 -1.17
N CYS A 47 10.04 -14.84 -2.49
CA CYS A 47 10.56 -15.95 -3.29
C CYS A 47 11.98 -15.70 -3.82
N ILE A 48 12.63 -14.59 -3.44
CA ILE A 48 13.85 -14.06 -4.05
C ILE A 48 14.99 -15.08 -3.97
N TRP A 49 15.14 -15.78 -2.85
CA TRP A 49 16.19 -16.80 -2.71
C TRP A 49 16.12 -17.89 -3.80
N ILE A 50 14.93 -18.39 -4.15
CA ILE A 50 14.79 -19.43 -5.20
C ILE A 50 15.17 -18.87 -6.58
N VAL A 51 14.77 -17.61 -6.82
CA VAL A 51 15.07 -16.83 -8.03
C VAL A 51 16.58 -16.52 -8.16
N GLU A 52 17.29 -16.42 -7.04
CA GLU A 52 18.76 -16.25 -7.01
C GLU A 52 19.51 -17.56 -7.28
N VAL A 53 19.04 -18.73 -6.81
CA VAL A 53 19.73 -20.02 -7.10
C VAL A 53 19.48 -20.51 -8.54
N HIS A 54 18.35 -20.14 -9.15
CA HIS A 54 17.95 -20.63 -10.48
C HIS A 54 17.95 -19.49 -11.52
N ASN A 55 19.15 -19.12 -11.95
CA ASN A 55 19.45 -17.85 -12.63
C ASN A 55 18.98 -17.70 -14.11
N ASN A 56 18.17 -18.64 -14.64
CA ASN A 56 17.89 -18.72 -16.08
C ASN A 56 16.50 -18.22 -16.54
N ASP A 57 15.51 -18.08 -15.64
CA ASP A 57 14.23 -17.41 -15.95
C ASP A 57 13.57 -16.88 -14.68
N LYS A 58 14.01 -15.71 -14.21
CA LYS A 58 13.65 -15.18 -12.89
C LYS A 58 12.15 -14.96 -12.71
N ALA A 59 11.47 -14.39 -13.71
CA ALA A 59 10.05 -14.06 -13.62
C ALA A 59 9.17 -15.32 -13.59
N ALA A 60 9.46 -16.33 -14.43
CA ALA A 60 8.71 -17.59 -14.43
C ALA A 60 8.92 -18.38 -13.12
N ILE A 61 10.10 -18.29 -12.51
CA ILE A 61 10.42 -18.95 -11.24
C ILE A 61 9.80 -18.24 -10.03
N GLU A 62 9.71 -16.92 -10.07
CA GLU A 62 9.03 -16.11 -9.05
C GLU A 62 7.52 -16.37 -9.04
N ASP A 63 6.86 -16.27 -10.20
CA ASP A 63 5.44 -16.58 -10.38
C ASP A 63 5.12 -18.03 -9.97
N TYR A 64 5.95 -18.99 -10.40
CA TYR A 64 5.84 -20.38 -9.97
C TYR A 64 5.99 -20.55 -8.45
N CYS A 65 6.93 -19.85 -7.82
CA CYS A 65 7.14 -19.94 -6.37
C CYS A 65 5.92 -19.40 -5.60
N TYR A 66 5.42 -18.21 -5.91
CA TYR A 66 4.23 -17.66 -5.24
C TYR A 66 2.98 -18.51 -5.50
N THR A 67 2.82 -19.06 -6.71
CA THR A 67 1.68 -19.92 -7.07
C THR A 67 1.71 -21.29 -6.38
N TRP A 68 2.87 -21.92 -6.22
CA TRP A 68 2.97 -23.33 -5.80
C TRP A 68 3.55 -23.57 -4.39
N ARG A 69 4.05 -22.54 -3.68
CA ARG A 69 4.64 -22.64 -2.32
C ARG A 69 3.79 -23.38 -1.28
N ASN A 70 2.46 -23.31 -1.40
CA ASN A 70 1.51 -23.95 -0.48
C ASN A 70 0.87 -25.25 -1.03
N SER A 71 1.41 -25.82 -2.12
CA SER A 71 0.86 -27.03 -2.74
C SER A 71 1.13 -28.31 -1.94
N LYS A 72 0.24 -29.31 -2.05
CA LYS A 72 0.39 -30.61 -1.37
C LYS A 72 1.68 -31.36 -1.70
N ALA A 73 2.26 -31.14 -2.89
CA ALA A 73 3.53 -31.75 -3.29
C ALA A 73 4.71 -31.14 -2.52
N ILE A 74 4.73 -29.82 -2.35
CA ILE A 74 5.74 -29.10 -1.55
C ILE A 74 5.64 -29.47 -0.06
N GLN A 75 4.42 -29.53 0.47
CA GLN A 75 4.14 -29.84 1.88
C GLN A 75 4.60 -31.24 2.36
N GLN A 76 4.91 -32.17 1.45
CA GLN A 76 5.36 -33.52 1.79
C GLN A 76 6.87 -33.65 2.04
N CYS A 77 7.67 -32.61 1.78
CA CYS A 77 9.14 -32.71 1.90
C CYS A 77 9.58 -32.84 3.38
N ARG A 78 10.12 -34.01 3.76
CA ARG A 78 10.27 -34.48 5.15
C ARG A 78 11.46 -33.87 5.93
N LYS A 79 11.67 -32.55 5.80
CA LYS A 79 12.47 -31.69 6.69
C LYS A 79 11.82 -30.29 6.82
N SER A 80 10.56 -30.28 7.25
CA SER A 80 9.88 -29.12 7.88
C SER A 80 10.24 -27.73 7.32
N CYS A 81 10.07 -27.58 6.01
CA CYS A 81 9.93 -26.29 5.31
C CYS A 81 11.13 -25.32 5.31
N ASN A 82 12.37 -25.82 5.34
CA ASN A 82 13.45 -25.20 4.56
C ASN A 82 13.71 -26.11 3.34
N LEU A 83 13.43 -25.59 2.15
CA LEU A 83 13.08 -26.40 0.97
C LEU A 83 14.16 -27.40 0.51
N CYS A 84 13.66 -28.45 -0.16
CA CYS A 84 14.41 -29.60 -0.64
C CYS A 84 15.63 -29.18 -1.49
N SER A 85 16.74 -29.93 -1.43
CA SER A 85 18.03 -29.60 -2.05
C SER A 85 18.03 -29.41 -3.58
N LYS A 86 16.91 -29.66 -4.24
CA LYS A 86 16.60 -29.32 -5.64
C LYS A 86 15.13 -28.94 -5.72
N ALA A 87 14.83 -27.75 -6.24
CA ALA A 87 13.45 -27.36 -6.55
C ALA A 87 12.92 -28.16 -7.77
N PRO A 88 11.61 -28.43 -7.88
CA PRO A 88 11.03 -29.00 -9.11
C PRO A 88 11.16 -28.01 -10.26
N HIS A 89 11.41 -28.51 -11.47
CA HIS A 89 11.54 -27.66 -12.65
C HIS A 89 10.18 -27.13 -13.11
N PRO A 90 10.02 -25.83 -13.45
CA PRO A 90 8.76 -25.31 -13.96
C PRO A 90 8.44 -25.90 -15.35
N PRO A 91 7.15 -26.14 -15.67
CA PRO A 91 6.73 -26.61 -16.98
C PRO A 91 6.91 -25.52 -18.05
N GLN A 92 7.39 -25.90 -19.23
CA GLN A 92 7.67 -24.98 -20.33
C GLN A 92 6.37 -24.45 -20.97
N VAL A 93 6.24 -23.13 -21.09
CA VAL A 93 5.06 -22.47 -21.69
C VAL A 93 5.41 -21.98 -23.12
N PRO A 94 4.64 -22.32 -24.17
CA PRO A 94 4.91 -21.88 -25.54
C PRO A 94 4.67 -20.38 -25.77
N LYS A 95 5.48 -19.76 -26.63
CA LYS A 95 5.32 -18.37 -27.09
C LYS A 95 4.24 -18.27 -28.18
N THR A 96 3.41 -17.23 -28.14
CA THR A 96 2.42 -16.92 -29.21
C THR A 96 2.46 -15.44 -29.61
N GLU A 97 2.21 -15.19 -30.90
CA GLU A 97 2.32 -13.87 -31.54
C GLU A 97 1.08 -12.98 -31.38
N LYS A 98 1.26 -11.71 -31.75
CA LYS A 98 0.29 -10.61 -31.68
C LYS A 98 -0.85 -10.77 -32.71
N PRO A 99 -2.14 -10.59 -32.34
CA PRO A 99 -3.24 -10.59 -33.30
C PRO A 99 -3.33 -9.30 -34.14
N GLU A 100 -3.74 -9.45 -35.40
CA GLU A 100 -3.97 -8.38 -36.38
C GLU A 100 -5.46 -7.96 -36.41
N THR A 101 -5.74 -6.75 -36.91
CA THR A 101 -7.08 -6.15 -36.88
C THR A 101 -7.95 -6.52 -38.08
N THR A 102 -9.17 -6.99 -37.83
CA THR A 102 -10.26 -7.05 -38.83
C THR A 102 -11.47 -6.22 -38.41
N LYS A 103 -12.12 -5.59 -39.40
CA LYS A 103 -13.34 -4.78 -39.24
C LYS A 103 -14.57 -5.63 -39.55
N GLU A 104 -15.66 -5.44 -38.81
CA GLU A 104 -16.96 -5.99 -39.19
C GLU A 104 -18.11 -4.97 -38.97
N LYS A 105 -19.23 -5.17 -39.65
CA LYS A 105 -20.35 -4.22 -39.84
C LYS A 105 -21.63 -4.76 -39.15
N PRO A 106 -22.55 -3.93 -38.61
CA PRO A 106 -23.51 -4.39 -37.60
C PRO A 106 -24.88 -4.83 -38.14
N THR A 107 -25.54 -5.73 -37.39
CA THR A 107 -26.98 -6.05 -37.51
C THR A 107 -27.65 -6.32 -36.15
N GLU A 108 -28.62 -5.47 -35.83
CA GLU A 108 -29.84 -5.62 -35.00
C GLU A 108 -29.91 -6.21 -33.56
N LYS A 109 -30.92 -5.68 -32.86
CA LYS A 109 -31.43 -5.96 -31.50
C LYS A 109 -32.47 -7.12 -31.55
N PRO A 110 -32.88 -7.76 -30.43
CA PRO A 110 -33.39 -7.16 -29.18
C PRO A 110 -32.60 -7.64 -27.93
N THR A 111 -32.93 -7.39 -26.65
CA THR A 111 -34.14 -6.83 -26.02
C THR A 111 -33.81 -5.79 -24.91
N ALA A 112 -33.73 -6.21 -23.63
CA ALA A 112 -33.60 -5.38 -22.43
C ALA A 112 -32.89 -6.11 -21.26
N ALA A 113 -31.85 -5.49 -20.73
CA ALA A 113 -31.33 -5.62 -19.37
C ALA A 113 -31.08 -4.18 -18.85
N PRO A 114 -31.09 -3.90 -17.54
CA PRO A 114 -31.13 -2.52 -17.03
C PRO A 114 -29.88 -1.74 -17.48
N LYS A 115 -30.10 -0.57 -18.10
CA LYS A 115 -29.03 0.28 -18.59
C LYS A 115 -28.13 0.71 -17.43
N ALA A 116 -26.84 0.41 -17.54
CA ALA A 116 -25.83 1.16 -16.82
C ALA A 116 -25.89 2.61 -17.30
N THR A 117 -26.34 3.53 -16.43
CA THR A 117 -26.32 4.96 -16.72
C THR A 117 -24.86 5.41 -16.84
N GLN A 118 -24.42 5.67 -18.07
CA GLN A 118 -23.18 6.38 -18.32
C GLN A 118 -23.35 7.80 -17.78
N SER A 119 -22.76 8.09 -16.61
CA SER A 119 -22.74 9.44 -16.03
C SER A 119 -21.86 10.34 -16.89
N THR A 120 -22.50 11.07 -17.80
CA THR A 120 -21.92 12.22 -18.49
C THR A 120 -22.22 13.49 -17.70
N GLY A 121 -21.22 14.07 -17.04
CA GLY A 121 -21.28 15.47 -16.58
C GLY A 121 -21.46 15.75 -15.08
N GLU A 122 -21.08 14.85 -14.17
CA GLU A 122 -20.95 15.23 -12.76
C GLU A 122 -19.83 16.26 -12.56
N THR A 123 -20.22 17.46 -12.11
CA THR A 123 -19.26 18.49 -11.68
C THR A 123 -18.59 18.03 -10.40
N LEU A 124 -17.25 18.03 -10.37
CA LEU A 124 -16.48 17.64 -9.18
C LEU A 124 -16.91 18.46 -7.95
N THR A 125 -17.02 17.79 -6.80
CA THR A 125 -17.27 18.46 -5.52
C THR A 125 -16.11 19.37 -5.13
N GLY A 126 -16.30 20.20 -4.11
CA GLY A 126 -15.25 21.06 -3.57
C GLY A 126 -14.03 20.26 -3.13
N PHE A 127 -14.25 19.28 -2.24
CA PHE A 127 -13.23 18.33 -1.81
C PHE A 127 -12.49 17.63 -2.97
N GLN A 128 -13.22 17.18 -4.01
CA GLN A 128 -12.60 16.49 -5.16
C GLN A 128 -11.71 17.41 -6.00
N LYS A 129 -12.12 18.67 -6.18
CA LYS A 129 -11.28 19.70 -6.83
C LYS A 129 -10.02 19.96 -6.02
N ASP A 130 -10.15 20.06 -4.69
CA ASP A 130 -9.03 20.24 -3.77
C ASP A 130 -8.02 19.08 -3.86
N CYS A 131 -8.51 17.83 -3.84
CA CYS A 131 -7.67 16.64 -4.03
C CYS A 131 -6.88 16.69 -5.33
N LEU A 132 -7.54 16.96 -6.46
CA LEU A 132 -6.91 17.00 -7.77
C LEU A 132 -5.88 18.13 -7.88
N ARG A 133 -6.20 19.30 -7.32
CA ARG A 133 -5.32 20.47 -7.27
C ARG A 133 -4.05 20.15 -6.50
N ALA A 134 -4.16 19.69 -5.25
CA ALA A 134 -3.00 19.39 -4.39
C ALA A 134 -2.06 18.35 -5.02
N HIS A 135 -2.60 17.28 -5.62
CA HIS A 135 -1.78 16.30 -6.35
C HIS A 135 -1.04 16.94 -7.52
N ASN A 136 -1.73 17.78 -8.31
CA ASN A 136 -1.16 18.37 -9.52
C ASN A 136 -0.14 19.48 -9.21
N GLU A 137 -0.24 20.17 -8.09
CA GLU A 137 0.79 21.09 -7.58
C GLU A 137 2.09 20.34 -7.24
N PHE A 138 2.01 19.23 -6.49
CA PHE A 138 3.21 18.42 -6.21
C PHE A 138 3.78 17.76 -7.46
N ARG A 139 2.93 17.29 -8.39
CA ARG A 139 3.38 16.72 -9.67
C ARG A 139 4.06 17.75 -10.57
N PHE A 140 3.58 18.99 -10.59
CA PHE A 140 4.23 20.11 -11.27
C PHE A 140 5.63 20.37 -10.72
N ASN A 141 5.80 20.39 -9.39
CA ASN A 141 7.10 20.56 -8.73
C ASN A 141 8.13 19.47 -9.10
N HIS A 142 7.67 18.31 -9.59
CA HIS A 142 8.51 17.19 -10.03
C HIS A 142 8.57 17.04 -11.57
N GLY A 143 7.98 17.97 -12.33
CA GLY A 143 7.98 17.93 -13.80
C GLY A 143 7.26 16.73 -14.41
N VAL A 144 6.35 16.08 -13.67
CA VAL A 144 5.57 14.94 -14.17
C VAL A 144 4.17 15.37 -14.62
N PRO A 145 3.55 14.71 -15.62
CA PRO A 145 2.26 15.15 -16.16
C PRO A 145 1.16 15.19 -15.10
N PRO A 146 0.24 16.17 -15.14
CA PRO A 146 -0.87 16.25 -14.20
C PRO A 146 -1.83 15.06 -14.37
N LEU A 147 -2.44 14.65 -13.25
CA LEU A 147 -3.51 13.65 -13.22
C LEU A 147 -4.83 14.26 -13.69
N LYS A 148 -5.70 13.40 -14.21
CA LYS A 148 -7.12 13.69 -14.47
C LYS A 148 -7.99 13.01 -13.42
N TRP A 149 -9.11 13.61 -13.07
CA TRP A 149 -10.08 12.96 -12.18
C TRP A 149 -10.84 11.85 -12.91
N SER A 150 -11.04 10.71 -12.24
CA SER A 150 -11.72 9.53 -12.77
C SER A 150 -12.84 9.09 -11.85
N ALA A 151 -14.08 9.32 -12.27
CA ALA A 151 -15.27 8.91 -11.52
C ALA A 151 -15.34 7.39 -11.29
N LYS A 152 -14.65 6.57 -12.12
CA LYS A 152 -14.49 5.14 -11.85
C LYS A 152 -13.62 4.92 -10.60
N LEU A 153 -12.43 5.53 -10.56
CA LEU A 153 -11.53 5.42 -9.42
C LEU A 153 -12.15 5.98 -8.14
N THR A 154 -12.95 7.04 -8.21
CA THR A 154 -13.73 7.57 -7.07
C THR A 154 -14.73 6.54 -6.53
N ARG A 155 -15.47 5.84 -7.40
CA ARG A 155 -16.40 4.78 -6.96
C ARG A 155 -15.65 3.61 -6.32
N ASP A 156 -14.55 3.17 -6.93
CA ASP A 156 -13.72 2.10 -6.38
C ASP A 156 -13.12 2.51 -5.00
N ALA A 157 -12.69 3.77 -4.86
CA ALA A 157 -12.22 4.35 -3.60
C ALA A 157 -13.34 4.44 -2.53
N GLN A 158 -14.55 4.85 -2.90
CA GLN A 158 -15.69 4.92 -1.97
C GLN A 158 -16.10 3.55 -1.44
N VAL A 159 -16.08 2.52 -2.31
CA VAL A 159 -16.37 1.13 -1.89
C VAL A 159 -15.36 0.68 -0.82
N TRP A 160 -14.07 0.99 -0.99
CA TRP A 160 -13.07 0.63 0.02
C TRP A 160 -13.13 1.51 1.27
N ALA A 161 -13.37 2.82 1.13
CA ALA A 161 -13.55 3.71 2.28
C ALA A 161 -14.71 3.26 3.17
N ASN A 162 -15.84 2.88 2.57
CA ASN A 162 -16.98 2.30 3.27
C ASN A 162 -16.61 0.98 3.98
N HIS A 163 -15.87 0.10 3.30
CA HIS A 163 -15.40 -1.15 3.91
C HIS A 163 -14.56 -0.89 5.17
N LEU A 164 -13.56 -0.01 5.10
CA LEU A 164 -12.71 0.37 6.25
C LEU A 164 -13.53 1.02 7.39
N ALA A 165 -14.56 1.79 7.05
CA ALA A 165 -15.43 2.48 8.00
C ALA A 165 -16.42 1.52 8.69
N ASP A 166 -16.93 0.51 7.97
CA ASP A 166 -17.87 -0.48 8.50
C ASP A 166 -17.21 -1.54 9.37
N THR A 167 -15.95 -1.90 9.08
CA THR A 167 -15.16 -2.93 9.80
C THR A 167 -14.19 -2.35 10.84
N SER A 168 -14.03 -1.02 10.88
CA SER A 168 -12.99 -0.32 11.66
C SER A 168 -11.54 -0.73 11.32
N SER A 169 -11.29 -1.36 10.18
CA SER A 169 -9.95 -1.77 9.74
C SER A 169 -9.14 -0.62 9.10
N PHE A 170 -7.88 -0.88 8.77
CA PHE A 170 -7.02 0.07 8.06
C PHE A 170 -6.00 -0.65 7.17
N ASP A 171 -6.52 -1.51 6.30
CA ASP A 171 -5.75 -2.38 5.41
C ASP A 171 -5.96 -2.01 3.93
N HIS A 172 -4.99 -2.32 3.08
CA HIS A 172 -5.10 -2.09 1.63
C HIS A 172 -6.11 -3.00 0.94
N ASP A 173 -6.74 -2.53 -0.13
CA ASP A 173 -7.66 -3.33 -0.95
C ASP A 173 -6.91 -4.45 -1.68
N PRO A 174 -7.13 -5.73 -1.34
CA PRO A 174 -6.44 -6.85 -1.98
C PRO A 174 -6.82 -6.99 -3.47
N THR A 175 -7.87 -6.31 -3.92
CA THR A 175 -8.33 -6.31 -5.32
C THR A 175 -7.84 -5.11 -6.14
N ALA A 176 -7.20 -4.10 -5.53
CA ALA A 176 -6.76 -2.89 -6.25
C ALA A 176 -5.76 -3.20 -7.35
N ARG A 177 -4.71 -3.99 -7.04
CA ARG A 177 -3.66 -4.36 -8.01
C ARG A 177 -4.21 -5.13 -9.21
N ALA A 178 -5.17 -6.02 -9.01
CA ALA A 178 -5.84 -6.76 -10.08
C ALA A 178 -6.72 -5.88 -11.01
N LYS A 179 -7.00 -4.63 -10.60
CA LYS A 179 -7.73 -3.61 -11.39
C LYS A 179 -6.81 -2.59 -12.06
N ASP A 180 -5.48 -2.80 -12.02
CA ASP A 180 -4.45 -1.79 -12.36
C ASP A 180 -4.65 -0.47 -11.57
N GLN A 181 -4.80 -0.61 -10.25
CA GLN A 181 -4.97 0.51 -9.33
C GLN A 181 -3.91 0.55 -8.22
N GLY A 182 -3.33 1.72 -8.04
CA GLY A 182 -2.58 2.08 -6.83
C GLY A 182 -3.51 2.62 -5.76
N GLU A 183 -3.03 2.63 -4.52
CA GLU A 183 -3.80 3.09 -3.37
C GLU A 183 -2.92 3.82 -2.35
N ASN A 184 -3.41 4.96 -1.86
CA ASN A 184 -2.94 5.56 -0.61
C ASN A 184 -4.11 5.60 0.38
N LEU A 185 -3.83 5.36 1.66
CA LEU A 185 -4.80 5.39 2.74
C LEU A 185 -4.45 6.48 3.76
N TYR A 186 -5.47 7.13 4.33
CA TYR A 186 -5.31 8.03 5.46
C TYR A 186 -6.41 7.81 6.49
N TYR A 187 -6.06 8.01 7.76
CA TYR A 187 -6.92 7.80 8.92
C TYR A 187 -6.78 8.99 9.87
N VAL A 188 -7.90 9.52 10.34
CA VAL A 188 -7.91 10.53 11.41
C VAL A 188 -9.07 10.32 12.36
N TRP A 189 -8.83 10.61 13.65
CA TRP A 189 -9.81 10.58 14.71
C TRP A 189 -9.61 11.78 15.65
N PRO A 190 -10.66 12.47 16.09
CA PRO A 190 -12.06 12.28 15.70
C PRO A 190 -12.31 12.73 14.24
N ALA A 191 -13.32 12.15 13.61
CA ALA A 191 -13.80 12.59 12.31
C ALA A 191 -14.32 14.03 12.36
N LYS A 192 -14.15 14.73 11.24
CA LYS A 192 -14.75 16.04 10.96
C LYS A 192 -15.40 16.00 9.58
N ARG A 193 -16.19 17.02 9.23
CA ARG A 193 -16.66 17.17 7.84
C ARG A 193 -15.46 17.38 6.90
N LEU A 194 -15.66 17.14 5.61
CA LEU A 194 -14.67 17.54 4.60
C LEU A 194 -14.83 19.04 4.31
N CYS A 195 -13.72 19.71 4.00
CA CYS A 195 -13.71 21.08 3.51
C CYS A 195 -14.01 21.10 1.99
N ASP A 196 -14.67 22.15 1.48
CA ASP A 196 -15.16 22.23 0.09
C ASP A 196 -14.46 23.31 -0.76
N HIS A 197 -13.53 24.07 -0.20
CA HIS A 197 -12.79 25.11 -0.92
C HIS A 197 -11.26 24.98 -0.76
N GLY A 198 -10.78 23.89 -0.16
CA GLY A 198 -9.36 23.68 0.17
C GLY A 198 -8.88 24.54 1.35
N GLU A 199 -9.82 25.12 2.09
CA GLU A 199 -9.58 25.84 3.33
C GLU A 199 -9.10 24.90 4.44
N ARG A 200 -8.21 25.39 5.31
CA ARG A 200 -7.92 24.73 6.59
C ARG A 200 -8.76 25.37 7.68
N SER A 201 -9.50 24.56 8.42
CA SER A 201 -10.40 25.02 9.49
C SER A 201 -10.36 24.07 10.68
N GLU A 202 -10.73 24.55 11.86
CA GLU A 202 -10.83 23.71 13.05
C GLU A 202 -11.99 22.70 12.96
N ASP A 203 -13.01 22.95 12.14
CA ASP A 203 -14.23 22.15 12.02
C ASP A 203 -14.27 21.17 10.83
N CYS A 204 -13.29 21.21 9.93
CA CYS A 204 -13.22 20.33 8.75
C CYS A 204 -11.78 19.86 8.44
N PHE A 205 -11.66 18.88 7.54
CA PHE A 205 -10.38 18.49 6.94
C PHE A 205 -10.39 18.71 5.42
N SER A 206 -9.38 19.42 4.91
CA SER A 206 -9.15 19.57 3.47
C SER A 206 -8.52 18.31 2.88
N CYS A 207 -8.64 18.12 1.57
CA CYS A 207 -7.90 17.05 0.90
C CYS A 207 -6.40 17.37 0.84
N THR A 208 -6.06 18.66 0.71
CA THR A 208 -4.69 19.18 0.77
C THR A 208 -3.92 18.67 1.99
N GLU A 209 -4.52 18.63 3.18
CA GLU A 209 -3.88 18.10 4.40
C GLU A 209 -3.50 16.60 4.27
N PHE A 210 -4.37 15.77 3.69
CA PHE A 210 -4.09 14.35 3.46
C PHE A 210 -2.98 14.15 2.42
N VAL A 211 -3.04 14.92 1.33
CA VAL A 211 -2.05 14.85 0.22
C VAL A 211 -0.69 15.36 0.67
N GLU A 212 -0.64 16.42 1.47
CA GLU A 212 0.60 16.90 2.10
C GLU A 212 1.18 15.87 3.07
N ALA A 213 0.37 15.22 3.90
CA ALA A 213 0.85 14.21 4.83
C ALA A 213 1.54 13.04 4.10
N TRP A 214 0.94 12.55 3.01
CA TRP A 214 1.55 11.56 2.12
C TRP A 214 2.78 12.09 1.38
N TYR A 215 2.71 13.31 0.81
CA TYR A 215 3.81 13.89 0.05
C TYR A 215 5.05 14.11 0.92
N ASN A 216 4.87 14.49 2.20
CA ASN A 216 5.95 14.77 3.16
C ASN A 216 6.97 13.63 3.33
N GLU A 217 6.63 12.38 2.95
CA GLU A 217 7.58 11.27 2.88
C GLU A 217 8.75 11.52 1.90
N TYR A 218 8.66 12.50 1.00
CA TYR A 218 9.78 12.94 0.15
C TYR A 218 11.07 13.25 0.96
N LYS A 219 10.90 13.65 2.23
CA LYS A 219 11.99 13.92 3.19
C LYS A 219 12.82 12.68 3.48
N ASP A 220 12.21 11.50 3.44
CA ASP A 220 12.83 10.20 3.71
C ASP A 220 13.14 9.41 2.43
N TYR A 221 12.94 9.98 1.24
CA TYR A 221 13.23 9.35 -0.06
C TYR A 221 14.66 9.62 -0.57
N ASP A 222 15.32 8.57 -1.08
CA ASP A 222 16.63 8.60 -1.75
C ASP A 222 16.44 8.47 -3.26
N TYR A 223 16.42 9.61 -3.96
CA TYR A 223 16.30 9.69 -5.42
C TYR A 223 17.42 8.98 -6.18
N ASN A 224 18.62 8.83 -5.59
CA ASN A 224 19.73 8.14 -6.26
C ASN A 224 19.49 6.63 -6.29
N ASN A 225 18.97 6.07 -5.20
CA ASN A 225 18.76 4.63 -5.04
C ASN A 225 17.31 4.17 -5.29
N GLY A 226 16.38 5.10 -5.49
CA GLY A 226 14.98 4.80 -5.81
C GLY A 226 14.16 4.25 -4.62
N ARG A 227 14.58 4.50 -3.38
CA ARG A 227 14.07 3.82 -2.17
C ARG A 227 14.03 4.76 -0.96
N ALA A 228 13.50 4.27 0.17
CA ALA A 228 13.64 4.95 1.45
C ALA A 228 15.10 5.05 1.92
N LYS A 229 15.46 6.14 2.60
CA LYS A 229 16.79 6.38 3.19
C LYS A 229 17.15 5.36 4.27
N THR A 230 16.15 4.91 5.03
CA THR A 230 16.26 3.86 6.05
C THR A 230 15.05 2.91 5.96
N SER A 231 15.22 1.66 6.41
CA SER A 231 14.22 0.59 6.22
C SER A 231 12.95 0.73 7.06
N ASP A 232 12.96 1.59 8.07
CA ASP A 232 11.80 1.93 8.92
C ASP A 232 10.87 2.99 8.30
N LYS A 233 11.26 3.58 7.16
CA LYS A 233 10.54 4.71 6.56
C LYS A 233 9.63 4.28 5.43
N VAL A 234 8.38 4.72 5.51
CA VAL A 234 7.42 4.64 4.40
C VAL A 234 7.69 5.81 3.45
N VAL A 235 7.78 5.51 2.16
CA VAL A 235 7.91 6.50 1.07
C VAL A 235 6.91 6.25 -0.06
N THR A 236 6.12 5.18 0.05
CA THR A 236 5.26 4.67 -1.02
C THR A 236 4.03 5.54 -1.29
N HIS A 237 3.60 6.37 -0.33
CA HIS A 237 2.49 7.28 -0.57
C HIS A 237 2.97 8.49 -1.40
N PHE A 238 4.13 9.05 -1.06
CA PHE A 238 4.79 10.10 -1.84
C PHE A 238 5.09 9.63 -3.27
N THR A 239 5.74 8.47 -3.44
CA THR A 239 6.13 8.01 -4.77
C THR A 239 4.93 7.70 -5.66
N GLN A 240 3.78 7.29 -5.09
CA GLN A 240 2.54 7.11 -5.83
C GLN A 240 1.92 8.45 -6.28
N ILE A 241 1.97 9.51 -5.46
CA ILE A 241 1.48 10.84 -5.84
C ILE A 241 2.21 11.36 -7.08
N ILE A 242 3.54 11.26 -7.10
CA ILE A 242 4.37 11.79 -8.19
C ILE A 242 4.72 10.75 -9.26
N TRP A 243 4.15 9.54 -9.23
CA TRP A 243 4.47 8.48 -10.19
C TRP A 243 4.24 8.95 -11.63
N LYS A 244 5.32 9.08 -12.40
CA LYS A 244 5.32 9.70 -13.74
C LYS A 244 4.38 9.01 -14.71
N SER A 245 4.18 7.70 -14.60
CA SER A 245 3.32 6.92 -15.52
C SER A 245 1.84 6.89 -15.14
N THR A 246 1.47 7.25 -13.90
CA THR A 246 0.06 7.38 -13.49
C THR A 246 -0.62 8.53 -14.23
N ARG A 247 -1.90 8.37 -14.59
CA ARG A 247 -2.69 9.30 -15.43
C ARG A 247 -3.97 9.77 -14.75
N GLU A 248 -4.59 8.91 -13.96
CA GLU A 248 -5.89 9.14 -13.34
C GLU A 248 -5.82 9.06 -11.82
N LEU A 249 -6.64 9.88 -11.18
CA LEU A 249 -6.89 9.93 -9.74
C LEU A 249 -8.39 9.82 -9.46
N GLY A 250 -8.77 9.10 -8.41
CA GLY A 250 -10.06 9.29 -7.77
C GLY A 250 -9.93 9.07 -6.27
N MET A 251 -10.53 9.94 -5.46
CA MET A 251 -10.50 9.83 -4.00
C MET A 251 -11.92 9.87 -3.43
N SER A 252 -12.09 9.21 -2.28
CA SER A 252 -13.30 9.28 -1.47
C SER A 252 -12.98 9.04 0.00
N ALA A 253 -13.95 9.33 0.87
CA ALA A 253 -13.83 9.11 2.30
C ALA A 253 -15.15 8.59 2.90
N ALA A 254 -15.07 8.00 4.10
CA ALA A 254 -16.21 7.53 4.87
C ALA A 254 -15.94 7.69 6.37
N VAL A 255 -16.99 7.96 7.15
CA VAL A 255 -16.91 8.04 8.61
C VAL A 255 -17.28 6.68 9.21
N GLY A 256 -16.37 6.11 10.00
CA GLY A 256 -16.55 4.84 10.70
C GLY A 256 -17.45 4.94 11.93
N LYS A 257 -17.97 3.79 12.37
CA LYS A 257 -18.79 3.69 13.60
C LYS A 257 -17.98 3.96 14.88
N ASP A 258 -16.65 3.86 14.77
CA ASP A 258 -15.66 4.29 15.78
C ASP A 258 -15.47 5.82 15.85
N GLY A 259 -16.14 6.59 14.98
CA GLY A 259 -16.01 8.03 14.88
C GLY A 259 -14.73 8.49 14.18
N SER A 260 -14.05 7.61 13.44
CA SER A 260 -12.89 7.96 12.61
C SER A 260 -13.29 8.32 11.17
N LEU A 261 -12.44 9.07 10.48
CA LEU A 261 -12.54 9.32 9.04
C LEU A 261 -11.52 8.45 8.30
N LYS A 262 -12.00 7.60 7.39
CA LYS A 262 -11.19 6.78 6.47
C LYS A 262 -11.14 7.48 5.12
N VAL A 263 -9.95 7.73 4.58
CA VAL A 263 -9.75 8.34 3.26
C VAL A 263 -8.99 7.37 2.37
N VAL A 264 -9.46 7.20 1.13
CA VAL A 264 -8.86 6.31 0.12
C VAL A 264 -8.60 7.12 -1.14
N ALA A 265 -7.37 7.08 -1.64
CA ALA A 265 -7.02 7.52 -2.99
C ALA A 265 -6.77 6.31 -3.90
N ARG A 266 -7.23 6.39 -5.14
CA ARG A 266 -6.98 5.40 -6.20
C ARG A 266 -6.32 6.05 -7.40
N TYR A 267 -5.32 5.36 -7.94
CA TYR A 267 -4.44 5.83 -9.00
C TYR A 267 -4.42 4.84 -10.16
N SER A 268 -4.42 5.28 -11.42
CA SER A 268 -4.27 4.37 -12.56
C SER A 268 -3.48 5.00 -13.73
N PRO A 269 -2.60 4.27 -14.43
CA PRO A 269 -2.06 2.96 -14.06
C PRO A 269 -1.39 2.96 -12.68
N VAL A 270 -1.22 1.77 -12.10
CA VAL A 270 -0.64 1.63 -10.75
C VAL A 270 0.84 2.01 -10.71
N GLY A 271 1.26 2.64 -9.61
CA GLY A 271 2.67 2.95 -9.34
C GLY A 271 3.38 1.97 -8.41
N ASN A 272 4.56 2.38 -7.96
CA ASN A 272 5.40 1.65 -7.00
C ASN A 272 5.80 0.24 -7.47
N TRP A 273 6.04 0.05 -8.78
CA TRP A 273 6.72 -1.13 -9.29
C TRP A 273 8.20 -1.09 -8.90
N LEU A 274 8.69 -2.15 -8.25
CA LEU A 274 9.99 -2.18 -7.56
C LEU A 274 11.18 -1.69 -8.41
N ASN A 275 11.18 -2.01 -9.70
CA ASN A 275 12.28 -1.70 -10.61
C ASN A 275 12.12 -0.38 -11.39
N GLU A 276 11.00 0.33 -11.20
CA GLU A 276 10.62 1.49 -12.03
C GLU A 276 10.73 2.84 -11.32
N PHE A 277 11.11 2.85 -10.03
CA PHE A 277 11.15 4.05 -9.19
C PHE A 277 12.00 5.18 -9.78
N ARG A 278 13.22 4.90 -10.26
CA ARG A 278 14.11 5.91 -10.85
C ARG A 278 13.54 6.61 -12.09
N GLU A 279 12.71 5.91 -12.86
CA GLU A 279 12.10 6.45 -14.08
C GLU A 279 10.81 7.23 -13.79
N ASN A 280 10.14 6.88 -12.68
CA ASN A 280 8.84 7.41 -12.32
C ASN A 280 8.82 8.42 -11.17
N VAL A 281 9.92 8.55 -10.42
CA VAL A 281 10.02 9.40 -9.22
C VAL A 281 11.21 10.36 -9.38
N PRO A 282 11.13 11.34 -10.31
CA PRO A 282 12.21 12.31 -10.50
C PRO A 282 12.39 13.21 -9.26
N PRO A 283 13.56 13.82 -9.05
CA PRO A 283 13.74 14.87 -8.06
C PRO A 283 12.88 16.11 -8.38
N PRO A 284 12.63 17.00 -7.41
CA PRO A 284 12.00 18.28 -7.69
C PRO A 284 12.78 19.08 -8.75
N VAL A 285 12.06 19.76 -9.63
CA VAL A 285 12.63 20.74 -10.56
C VAL A 285 13.14 21.91 -9.73
N ALA A 286 14.39 22.34 -9.97
CA ALA A 286 14.93 23.52 -9.32
C ALA A 286 14.14 24.78 -9.75
N PRO A 287 13.83 25.71 -8.82
CA PRO A 287 13.24 27.00 -9.16
C PRO A 287 14.20 27.91 -9.94
#